data_AF-A0A8C1WAJ8-F1
#
_entry.id   AF-A0A8C1WAJ8-F1
#
_cell.length_a   1.000
_cell.length_b   1.000
_cell.length_c   1.000
_cell.angle_alpha   90.00
_cell.angle_beta   90.00
_cell.angle_gamma   90.00
#
_symmetry.space_group_name_H-M   'P 1'
#
loop_
_entity.id
_entity.type
_entity.pdbx_description
1 polymer ?
#
loop_
_entity_poly.entity_id
_entity_poly.type
_entity_poly.pdbx_seq_one_letter_code
_entity_poly.pdbx_strand_id
1 'polypeptide(L)'
;MASTESKSGSSENFHTPEPSGSDQPGARWGPQHAGARELAELYSPGKRCQEWISVLLCFTLMAFNFCYLVTYFHLGHTWYILLAIVAGILTADFASGLVHWGADTWGSVDLPIVGKAFIRPFREHHIDPTAITRHDFIETNGDNCMLTIIPLANMAANFLMLSPAEIYRDYPWYCYVFALAIFVTLTNQIHKWSHTYFGLPRWVTFLQDCHIILPRKHHRVHHVSPHETYFCITTGWLNYPLEKLGFWRNLEDLIQSLTGEKPRSDDLRWAQKTNSLVFLGVLCLLGSVFGGYNMSMAAMSPCPLLQDTPLGDAIIVLSWVFFTGLLSYVKVMVGVILRDRSHSALVWCGAAVQAGSLLGSVIMFPLVNIYHFFQSGDACNTICPL
;
A
#
# COMPACT_ATOMS: atom_id res chain seq x y z
N MET A 1 -43.46 -15.46 51.91
CA MET A 1 -42.85 -15.61 53.25
C MET A 1 -41.34 -15.67 53.07
N ALA A 2 -40.62 -14.76 53.76
CA ALA A 2 -39.18 -14.70 54.07
C ALA A 2 -38.17 -14.88 52.90
N SER A 3 -37.50 -13.85 52.38
CA SER A 3 -36.39 -13.01 52.92
C SER A 3 -35.07 -13.75 53.15
N THR A 4 -34.01 -13.35 52.41
CA THR A 4 -32.60 -13.10 52.81
C THR A 4 -31.76 -13.01 51.53
N GLU A 5 -31.30 -11.83 51.11
CA GLU A 5 -30.03 -11.15 51.47
C GLU A 5 -28.94 -11.31 50.41
N SER A 6 -28.28 -10.17 50.15
CA SER A 6 -27.28 -9.93 49.13
C SER A 6 -25.96 -10.67 49.39
N LYS A 7 -25.30 -11.12 48.32
CA LYS A 7 -23.83 -11.10 48.24
C LYS A 7 -23.37 -10.57 46.89
N SER A 8 -22.57 -9.51 46.97
CA SER A 8 -21.74 -8.93 45.93
C SER A 8 -20.79 -9.97 45.35
N GLY A 9 -20.90 -10.24 44.05
CA GLY A 9 -19.89 -10.98 43.28
C GLY A 9 -19.04 -9.99 42.49
N SER A 10 -17.82 -9.75 42.96
CA SER A 10 -16.75 -9.14 42.19
C SER A 10 -16.49 -9.98 40.94
N SER A 11 -16.72 -9.42 39.75
CA SER A 11 -16.29 -10.00 38.49
C SER A 11 -14.77 -9.90 38.41
N GLU A 12 -14.08 -10.95 38.85
CA GLU A 12 -12.68 -11.17 38.52
C GLU A 12 -12.56 -11.30 36.99
N ASN A 13 -11.91 -10.31 36.38
CA ASN A 13 -11.47 -10.38 35.00
C ASN A 13 -10.46 -11.52 34.89
N PHE A 14 -10.88 -12.64 34.29
CA PHE A 14 -9.97 -13.66 33.77
C PHE A 14 -9.14 -13.03 32.64
N HIS A 15 -8.03 -12.39 32.99
CA HIS A 15 -6.93 -12.20 32.06
C HIS A 15 -6.28 -13.56 31.84
N THR A 16 -6.70 -14.25 30.78
CA THR A 16 -5.86 -15.27 30.15
C THR A 16 -4.58 -14.57 29.67
N PRO A 17 -3.39 -14.92 30.19
CA PRO A 17 -2.14 -14.43 29.65
C PRO A 17 -1.96 -15.05 28.26
N GLU A 18 -1.80 -14.22 27.23
CA GLU A 18 -1.34 -14.72 25.93
C GLU A 18 0.03 -15.38 26.11
N PRO A 19 0.26 -16.57 25.52
CA PRO A 19 1.51 -17.27 25.68
C PRO A 19 2.64 -16.53 24.98
N SER A 20 3.62 -16.09 25.76
CA SER A 20 4.92 -15.66 25.28
C SER A 20 5.71 -16.86 24.78
N GLY A 21 5.92 -16.99 23.46
CA GLY A 21 6.85 -17.97 22.91
C GLY A 21 6.68 -18.26 21.41
N SER A 22 7.64 -17.73 20.63
CA SER A 22 8.26 -18.27 19.40
C SER A 22 7.41 -18.90 18.28
N ASP A 23 7.70 -18.43 17.06
CA ASP A 23 7.43 -19.06 15.75
C ASP A 23 5.98 -19.10 15.24
N GLN A 24 5.35 -17.93 15.19
CA GLN A 24 4.34 -17.70 14.13
C GLN A 24 5.06 -17.29 12.83
N PRO A 25 4.68 -17.85 11.65
CA PRO A 25 5.15 -17.31 10.38
C PRO A 25 4.81 -15.82 10.34
N GLY A 26 5.84 -14.97 10.21
CA GLY A 26 5.71 -13.53 10.41
C GLY A 26 4.54 -12.95 9.63
N ALA A 27 3.66 -12.22 10.33
CA ALA A 27 2.49 -11.58 9.71
C ALA A 27 2.94 -10.77 8.50
N ARG A 28 2.35 -11.04 7.32
CA ARG A 28 2.70 -10.41 6.04
C ARG A 28 2.39 -8.91 5.98
N TRP A 29 1.46 -8.45 6.81
CA TRP A 29 0.97 -7.07 6.88
C TRP A 29 0.32 -6.80 8.24
N GLY A 30 -0.03 -5.56 8.51
CA GLY A 30 -0.74 -5.17 9.73
C GLY A 30 0.17 -4.95 10.95
N PRO A 31 -0.41 -4.71 12.13
CA PRO A 31 0.32 -4.18 13.29
C PRO A 31 1.34 -5.16 13.89
N GLN A 32 1.21 -6.46 13.60
CA GLN A 32 2.14 -7.49 14.06
C GLN A 32 3.36 -7.66 13.14
N HIS A 33 3.34 -7.05 11.94
CA HIS A 33 4.46 -7.08 11.00
C HIS A 33 5.71 -6.43 11.62
N ALA A 34 6.87 -7.08 11.48
CA ALA A 34 8.11 -6.64 12.13
C ALA A 34 8.54 -5.22 11.71
N GLY A 35 8.38 -4.88 10.42
CA GLY A 35 8.66 -3.54 9.93
C GLY A 35 7.72 -2.46 10.46
N ALA A 36 6.44 -2.78 10.73
CA ALA A 36 5.51 -1.80 11.30
C ALA A 36 5.91 -1.44 12.75
N ARG A 37 6.30 -2.45 13.54
CA ARG A 37 6.80 -2.24 14.91
C ARG A 37 8.11 -1.44 14.96
N GLU A 38 9.05 -1.75 14.08
CA GLU A 38 10.32 -1.02 13.97
C GLU A 38 10.10 0.45 13.59
N LEU A 39 9.18 0.73 12.66
CA LEU A 39 8.82 2.09 12.30
C LEU A 39 8.17 2.82 13.48
N ALA A 40 7.23 2.19 14.20
CA ALA A 40 6.57 2.77 15.37
C ALA A 40 7.54 3.30 16.43
N GLU A 41 8.63 2.56 16.70
CA GLU A 41 9.66 2.93 17.68
C GLU A 41 10.47 4.18 17.31
N LEU A 42 10.44 4.63 16.04
CA LEU A 42 11.15 5.82 15.59
C LEU A 42 10.43 7.13 15.96
N TYR A 43 9.25 7.08 16.59
CA TYR A 43 8.52 8.27 17.04
C TYR A 43 9.21 8.90 18.26
N SER A 44 9.54 10.19 18.19
CA SER A 44 10.31 10.87 19.24
C SER A 44 9.50 11.89 20.04
N PRO A 45 9.83 12.13 21.32
CA PRO A 45 9.20 13.20 22.10
C PRO A 45 9.37 14.60 21.49
N GLY A 46 10.49 14.84 20.80
CA GLY A 46 10.75 16.11 20.10
C GLY A 46 9.78 16.34 18.94
N LYS A 47 9.48 15.29 18.17
CA LYS A 47 8.47 15.32 17.11
C LYS A 47 7.09 15.66 17.67
N ARG A 48 6.69 14.99 18.76
CA ARG A 48 5.42 15.26 19.44
C ARG A 48 5.27 16.72 19.90
N CYS A 49 6.34 17.30 20.44
CA CYS A 49 6.36 18.70 20.86
C CYS A 49 6.14 19.65 19.67
N GLN A 50 6.84 19.41 18.56
CA GLN A 50 6.67 20.19 17.33
C GLN A 50 5.23 20.12 16.80
N GLU A 51 4.60 18.95 16.78
CA GLU A 51 3.23 18.77 16.32
C GLU A 51 2.24 19.58 17.18
N TRP A 52 2.38 19.54 18.50
CA TRP A 52 1.54 20.33 19.41
C TRP A 52 1.65 21.84 19.17
N ILE A 53 2.87 22.35 19.07
CA ILE A 53 3.13 23.77 18.76
C ILE A 53 2.49 24.13 17.43
N SER A 54 2.64 23.26 16.42
CA SER A 54 2.15 23.50 15.07
C SER A 54 0.63 23.54 15.00
N VAL A 55 -0.04 22.61 15.68
CA VAL A 55 -1.50 22.58 15.79
C VAL A 55 -2.00 23.85 16.48
N LEU A 56 -1.43 24.21 17.64
CA LEU A 56 -1.88 25.39 18.39
C LEU A 56 -1.73 26.68 17.57
N LEU A 57 -0.58 26.89 16.94
CA LEU A 57 -0.33 28.06 16.10
C LEU A 57 -1.25 28.11 14.88
N CYS A 58 -1.39 26.98 14.17
CA CYS A 58 -2.27 26.88 13.00
C CYS A 58 -3.71 27.27 13.34
N PHE A 59 -4.31 26.62 14.35
CA PHE A 59 -5.71 26.90 14.71
C PHE A 59 -5.91 28.32 15.26
N THR A 60 -4.92 28.88 15.97
CA THR A 60 -4.95 30.28 16.42
C THR A 60 -4.95 31.24 15.24
N LEU A 61 -4.05 31.05 14.27
CA LEU A 61 -3.99 31.87 13.06
C LEU A 61 -5.22 31.70 12.19
N MET A 62 -5.76 30.49 12.07
CA MET A 62 -7.00 30.24 11.33
C MET A 62 -8.18 30.98 11.97
N ALA A 63 -8.33 30.92 13.30
CA ALA A 63 -9.38 31.64 14.00
C ALA A 63 -9.26 33.16 13.83
N PHE A 64 -8.04 33.71 13.98
CA PHE A 64 -7.76 35.11 13.75
C PHE A 64 -8.13 35.55 12.33
N ASN A 65 -7.60 34.86 11.32
CA ASN A 65 -7.86 35.15 9.92
C ASN A 65 -9.34 35.01 9.55
N PHE A 66 -10.05 34.04 10.14
CA PHE A 66 -11.48 33.86 9.92
C PHE A 66 -12.30 35.06 10.42
N CYS A 67 -11.99 35.58 11.61
CA CYS A 67 -12.64 36.79 12.13
C CYS A 67 -12.46 37.99 11.18
N TYR A 68 -11.27 38.16 10.61
CA TYR A 68 -11.00 39.22 9.64
C TYR A 68 -11.71 38.98 8.30
N LEU A 69 -11.73 37.75 7.78
CA LEU A 69 -12.51 37.42 6.59
C LEU A 69 -13.99 37.78 6.77
N VAL A 70 -14.59 37.40 7.90
CA VAL A 70 -16.00 37.75 8.20
C VAL A 70 -16.19 39.27 8.28
N THR A 71 -15.24 39.99 8.90
CA THR A 71 -15.32 41.46 9.07
C THR A 71 -15.24 42.19 7.74
N TYR A 72 -14.38 41.74 6.82
CA TYR A 72 -14.15 42.36 5.52
C TYR A 72 -14.98 41.74 4.38
N PHE A 73 -15.92 40.84 4.70
CA PHE A 73 -16.74 40.18 3.70
C PHE A 73 -17.58 41.18 2.90
N HIS A 74 -17.51 41.08 1.57
CA HIS A 74 -18.30 41.92 0.67
C HIS A 74 -18.84 41.13 -0.52
N LEU A 75 -20.13 41.34 -0.84
CA LEU A 75 -20.83 40.64 -1.92
C LEU A 75 -20.32 41.00 -3.33
N GLY A 76 -19.61 42.11 -3.47
CA GLY A 76 -18.99 42.51 -4.74
C GLY A 76 -18.00 41.49 -5.31
N HIS A 77 -17.45 40.60 -4.48
CA HIS A 77 -16.51 39.56 -4.90
C HIS A 77 -17.11 38.15 -4.96
N THR A 78 -18.43 37.96 -4.84
CA THR A 78 -19.03 36.62 -4.68
C THR A 78 -18.51 35.58 -5.67
N TRP A 79 -18.44 35.90 -6.97
CA TRP A 79 -17.94 34.95 -7.97
C TRP A 79 -16.44 34.64 -7.81
N TYR A 80 -15.61 35.65 -7.56
CA TYR A 80 -14.18 35.47 -7.32
C TYR A 80 -13.91 34.69 -6.04
N ILE A 81 -14.71 34.88 -4.99
CA ILE A 81 -14.63 34.11 -3.75
C ILE A 81 -14.92 32.63 -4.01
N LEU A 82 -15.99 32.31 -4.76
CA LEU A 82 -16.32 30.92 -5.09
C LEU A 82 -15.22 30.26 -5.92
N LEU A 83 -14.70 30.95 -6.94
CA LEU A 83 -13.58 30.46 -7.75
C LEU A 83 -12.32 30.26 -6.90
N ALA A 84 -12.00 31.21 -6.02
CA ALA A 84 -10.86 31.14 -5.12
C ALA A 84 -10.95 29.94 -4.16
N ILE A 85 -12.13 29.68 -3.59
CA ILE A 85 -12.34 28.53 -2.71
C ILE A 85 -12.13 27.22 -3.48
N VAL A 86 -12.76 27.07 -4.65
CA VAL A 86 -12.60 25.86 -5.49
C VAL A 86 -11.14 25.67 -5.91
N ALA A 87 -10.47 26.75 -6.31
CA ALA A 87 -9.05 26.70 -6.64
C ALA A 87 -8.20 26.27 -5.43
N GLY A 88 -8.50 26.76 -4.22
CA GLY A 88 -7.80 26.34 -3.01
C GLY A 88 -7.95 24.85 -2.72
N ILE A 89 -9.15 24.30 -2.91
CA ILE A 89 -9.44 22.87 -2.76
C ILE A 89 -8.67 22.05 -3.80
N LEU A 90 -8.71 22.45 -5.08
CA LEU A 90 -8.00 21.76 -6.16
C LEU A 90 -6.48 21.79 -5.95
N THR A 91 -5.94 22.93 -5.51
CA THR A 91 -4.52 23.04 -5.17
C THR A 91 -4.17 22.11 -4.00
N ALA A 92 -4.99 22.06 -2.94
CA ALA A 92 -4.77 21.14 -1.82
C ALA A 92 -4.79 19.67 -2.27
N ASP A 93 -5.74 19.30 -3.11
CA ASP A 93 -5.86 17.94 -3.64
C ASP A 93 -4.64 17.57 -4.49
N PHE A 94 -4.24 18.44 -5.42
CA PHE A 94 -3.04 18.23 -6.25
C PHE A 94 -1.77 18.14 -5.41
N ALA A 95 -1.57 19.08 -4.49
CA ALA A 95 -0.40 19.12 -3.62
C ALA A 95 -0.32 17.86 -2.76
N SER A 96 -1.45 17.39 -2.23
CA SER A 96 -1.50 16.12 -1.50
C SER A 96 -1.07 14.94 -2.37
N GLY A 97 -1.52 14.89 -3.63
CA GLY A 97 -1.09 13.87 -4.58
C GLY A 97 0.39 13.94 -4.92
N LEU A 98 0.93 15.15 -5.13
CA LEU A 98 2.34 15.34 -5.45
C LEU A 98 3.25 14.90 -4.30
N VAL A 99 2.89 15.27 -3.07
CA VAL A 99 3.64 14.90 -1.86
C VAL A 99 3.56 13.41 -1.61
N HIS A 100 2.35 12.82 -1.73
CA HIS A 100 2.12 11.39 -1.54
C HIS A 100 2.88 10.57 -2.58
N TRP A 101 2.72 10.88 -3.86
CA TRP A 101 3.49 10.28 -4.95
C TRP A 101 4.99 10.41 -4.74
N GLY A 102 5.48 11.59 -4.35
CA GLY A 102 6.90 11.82 -4.12
C GLY A 102 7.46 10.96 -2.99
N ALA A 103 6.75 10.88 -1.87
CA ALA A 103 7.14 10.08 -0.72
C ALA A 103 7.10 8.58 -1.03
N ASP A 104 6.03 8.10 -1.67
CA ASP A 104 5.86 6.69 -2.03
C ASP A 104 6.89 6.25 -3.06
N THR A 105 7.13 7.10 -4.05
CA THR A 105 7.92 6.72 -5.22
C THR A 105 9.41 6.88 -5.02
N TRP A 106 9.84 7.95 -4.35
CA TRP A 106 11.25 8.36 -4.29
C TRP A 106 11.76 8.52 -2.87
N GLY A 107 10.88 8.48 -1.86
CA GLY A 107 11.27 8.60 -0.46
C GLY A 107 12.14 7.42 0.01
N SER A 108 13.07 7.70 0.91
CA SER A 108 13.75 6.64 1.67
C SER A 108 13.80 7.00 3.15
N VAL A 109 13.57 6.01 4.00
CA VAL A 109 13.69 6.14 5.46
C VAL A 109 15.15 6.32 5.91
N ASP A 110 16.10 5.96 5.05
CA ASP A 110 17.54 6.10 5.32
C ASP A 110 18.01 7.55 5.20
N LEU A 111 17.20 8.46 4.63
CA LEU A 111 17.51 9.89 4.57
C LEU A 111 17.59 10.48 5.99
N PRO A 112 18.69 11.16 6.36
CA PRO A 112 18.83 11.75 7.68
C PRO A 112 17.76 12.82 7.89
N ILE A 113 17.14 12.80 9.08
CA ILE A 113 16.10 13.74 9.53
C ILE A 113 14.77 13.57 8.78
N VAL A 114 14.74 13.75 7.46
CA VAL A 114 13.51 13.70 6.63
C VAL A 114 12.96 12.28 6.52
N GLY A 115 13.82 11.27 6.34
CA GLY A 115 13.38 9.88 6.18
C GLY A 115 12.61 9.39 7.39
N LYS A 116 13.17 9.59 8.59
CA LYS A 116 12.59 9.12 9.85
C LYS A 116 11.35 9.91 10.30
N ALA A 117 11.32 11.23 10.03
CA ALA A 117 10.23 12.08 10.49
C ALA A 117 9.06 12.15 9.50
N PHE A 118 9.33 12.09 8.19
CA PHE A 118 8.34 12.37 7.14
C PHE A 118 8.03 11.17 6.25
N ILE A 119 9.03 10.38 5.82
CA ILE A 119 8.81 9.23 4.92
C ILE A 119 8.31 7.98 5.66
N ARG A 120 8.75 7.81 6.91
CA ARG A 120 8.40 6.67 7.75
C ARG A 120 6.88 6.40 7.83
N PRO A 121 5.99 7.38 8.09
CA PRO A 121 4.54 7.13 8.11
C PRO A 121 3.98 6.57 6.80
N PHE A 122 4.51 6.99 5.64
CA PHE A 122 4.08 6.47 4.33
C PHE A 122 4.44 5.00 4.16
N ARG A 123 5.66 4.60 4.57
CA ARG A 123 6.09 3.19 4.55
C ARG A 123 5.28 2.32 5.50
N GLU A 124 5.02 2.81 6.71
CA GLU A 124 4.19 2.12 7.69
C GLU A 124 2.78 1.91 7.16
N HIS A 125 2.22 2.92 6.48
CA HIS A 125 0.90 2.87 5.86
C HIS A 125 0.77 1.83 4.75
N HIS A 126 1.79 1.62 3.92
CA HIS A 126 1.74 0.57 2.88
C HIS A 126 1.80 -0.85 3.47
N ILE A 127 2.44 -1.01 4.63
CA ILE A 127 2.53 -2.29 5.35
C ILE A 127 1.29 -2.55 6.20
N ASP A 128 0.78 -1.51 6.87
CA ASP A 128 -0.46 -1.51 7.65
C ASP A 128 -1.29 -0.27 7.29
N PRO A 129 -2.18 -0.38 6.30
CA PRO A 129 -3.05 0.73 5.87
C PRO A 129 -3.97 1.27 6.97
N THR A 130 -4.15 0.53 8.05
CA THR A 130 -4.97 0.97 9.18
C THR A 130 -4.16 1.64 10.29
N ALA A 131 -2.84 1.73 10.18
CA ALA A 131 -1.97 2.39 11.16
C ALA A 131 -2.38 3.83 11.44
N ILE A 132 -2.61 4.60 10.37
CA ILE A 132 -3.09 5.98 10.47
C ILE A 132 -4.40 6.12 11.28
N THR A 133 -5.24 5.08 11.35
CA THR A 133 -6.49 5.12 12.12
C THR A 133 -6.27 5.14 13.64
N ARG A 134 -5.08 4.70 14.10
CA ARG A 134 -4.72 4.57 15.51
C ARG A 134 -3.97 5.78 16.07
N HIS A 135 -3.49 6.68 15.20
CA HIS A 135 -2.82 7.90 15.62
C HIS A 135 -3.84 8.89 16.17
N ASP A 136 -3.46 9.75 17.12
CA ASP A 136 -4.38 10.80 17.59
C ASP A 136 -4.44 12.00 16.64
N PHE A 137 -5.26 13.00 16.96
CA PHE A 137 -5.44 14.18 16.11
C PHE A 137 -4.15 14.98 15.90
N ILE A 138 -3.29 15.04 16.91
CA ILE A 138 -2.06 15.83 16.89
C ILE A 138 -1.02 15.16 16.00
N GLU A 139 -0.83 13.86 16.17
CA GLU A 139 0.09 13.08 15.32
C GLU A 139 -0.41 13.02 13.87
N THR A 140 -1.71 12.89 13.66
CA THR A 140 -2.28 12.83 12.30
C THR A 140 -2.09 14.15 11.53
N ASN A 141 -2.26 15.29 12.19
CA ASN A 141 -2.39 16.59 11.52
C ASN A 141 -1.23 17.56 11.79
N GLY A 142 -0.31 17.26 12.69
CA GLY A 142 0.72 18.19 13.16
C GLY A 142 1.61 18.73 12.04
N ASP A 143 2.02 17.87 11.10
CA ASP A 143 2.83 18.30 9.95
C ASP A 143 2.04 19.15 8.95
N ASN A 144 0.79 18.79 8.68
CA ASN A 144 -0.06 19.58 7.82
C ASN A 144 -0.34 20.96 8.41
N CYS A 145 -0.56 21.03 9.74
CA CYS A 145 -0.64 22.30 10.47
C CYS A 145 0.65 23.11 10.36
N MET A 146 1.82 22.49 10.47
CA MET A 146 3.11 23.18 10.35
C MET A 146 3.27 23.86 8.99
N LEU A 147 2.89 23.15 7.91
CA LEU A 147 2.98 23.67 6.54
C LEU A 147 2.11 24.90 6.29
N THR A 148 1.00 25.07 7.01
CA THR A 148 0.08 26.20 6.82
C THR A 148 0.42 27.42 7.68
N ILE A 149 1.35 27.33 8.63
CA ILE A 149 1.67 28.44 9.55
C ILE A 149 2.14 29.68 8.79
N ILE A 150 3.12 29.54 7.89
CA ILE A 150 3.71 30.69 7.17
C ILE A 150 2.67 31.43 6.32
N PRO A 151 1.89 30.77 5.43
CA PRO A 151 0.88 31.48 4.64
C PRO A 151 -0.22 32.09 5.52
N LEU A 152 -0.63 31.42 6.60
CA LEU A 152 -1.63 31.97 7.53
C LEU A 152 -1.08 33.16 8.33
N ALA A 153 0.19 33.14 8.73
CA ALA A 153 0.85 34.25 9.41
C ALA A 153 1.02 35.45 8.47
N ASN A 154 1.39 35.22 7.20
CA ASN A 154 1.43 36.28 6.20
C ASN A 154 0.05 36.91 5.97
N MET A 155 -1.00 36.08 5.85
CA MET A 155 -2.38 36.56 5.75
C MET A 155 -2.79 37.40 6.97
N ALA A 156 -2.48 36.94 8.19
CA ALA A 156 -2.78 37.67 9.43
C ALA A 156 -2.04 39.01 9.49
N ALA A 157 -0.76 39.02 9.10
CA ALA A 157 0.06 40.20 9.02
C ALA A 157 -0.51 41.22 8.01
N ASN A 158 -0.97 40.76 6.85
CA ASN A 158 -1.59 41.62 5.84
C ASN A 158 -2.89 42.26 6.35
N PHE A 159 -3.74 41.53 7.07
CA PHE A 159 -4.95 42.10 7.67
C PHE A 159 -4.67 43.18 8.71
N LEU A 160 -3.51 43.14 9.37
CA LEU A 160 -3.11 44.14 10.36
C LEU A 160 -2.41 45.36 9.75
N MET A 161 -1.79 45.20 8.57
CA MET A 161 -0.92 46.23 7.98
C MET A 161 -1.52 46.93 6.76
N LEU A 162 -2.39 46.26 5.99
CA LEU A 162 -2.95 46.82 4.76
C LEU A 162 -4.18 47.69 5.04
N SER A 163 -4.40 48.66 4.16
CA SER A 163 -5.59 49.51 4.21
C SER A 163 -6.86 48.72 3.80
N PRO A 164 -8.06 49.16 4.21
CA PRO A 164 -9.31 48.51 3.81
C PRO A 164 -9.50 48.40 2.29
N ALA A 165 -8.98 49.36 1.51
CA ALA A 165 -9.07 49.33 0.05
C ALA A 165 -8.16 48.25 -0.57
N GLU A 166 -6.97 48.05 -0.01
CA GLU A 166 -6.06 46.97 -0.42
C GLU A 166 -6.63 45.60 -0.03
N ILE A 167 -7.15 45.47 1.20
CA ILE A 167 -7.81 44.25 1.66
C ILE A 167 -9.00 43.92 0.76
N TYR A 168 -9.82 44.90 0.39
CA TYR A 168 -10.93 44.71 -0.53
C TYR A 168 -10.45 44.10 -1.86
N ARG A 169 -9.43 44.70 -2.49
CA ARG A 169 -8.88 44.22 -3.77
C ARG A 169 -8.34 42.79 -3.66
N ASP A 170 -7.64 42.48 -2.58
CA ASP A 170 -6.94 41.19 -2.42
C ASP A 170 -7.81 40.13 -1.70
N TYR A 171 -9.06 40.47 -1.35
CA TYR A 171 -9.98 39.61 -0.60
C TYR A 171 -10.19 38.21 -1.23
N PRO A 172 -10.36 38.04 -2.56
CA PRO A 172 -10.45 36.71 -3.15
C PRO A 172 -9.20 35.87 -2.96
N TRP A 173 -8.00 36.47 -3.00
CA TRP A 173 -6.75 35.77 -2.73
C TRP A 173 -6.70 35.24 -1.29
N TYR A 174 -7.15 36.02 -0.32
CA TYR A 174 -7.27 35.57 1.07
C TYR A 174 -8.27 34.42 1.23
N CYS A 175 -9.37 34.42 0.48
CA CYS A 175 -10.30 33.28 0.45
C CYS A 175 -9.64 32.02 -0.13
N TYR A 176 -8.83 32.16 -1.18
CA TYR A 176 -8.04 31.06 -1.75
C TYR A 176 -7.05 30.49 -0.73
N VAL A 177 -6.22 31.35 -0.11
CA VAL A 177 -5.22 30.94 0.89
C VAL A 177 -5.89 30.26 2.08
N PHE A 178 -7.01 30.80 2.56
CA PHE A 178 -7.73 30.24 3.70
C PHE A 178 -8.38 28.89 3.37
N ALA A 179 -9.01 28.75 2.19
CA ALA A 179 -9.56 27.47 1.74
C ALA A 179 -8.46 26.41 1.55
N LEU A 180 -7.35 26.78 0.90
CA LEU A 180 -6.17 25.93 0.75
C LEU A 180 -5.65 25.47 2.12
N ALA A 181 -5.52 26.39 3.09
CA ALA A 181 -5.04 26.08 4.43
C ALA A 181 -5.98 25.11 5.17
N ILE A 182 -7.31 25.30 5.10
CA ILE A 182 -8.28 24.38 5.70
C ILE A 182 -8.07 22.96 5.16
N PHE A 183 -8.02 22.82 3.83
CA PHE A 183 -7.96 21.50 3.21
C PHE A 183 -6.59 20.85 3.42
N VAL A 184 -5.47 21.57 3.31
CA VAL A 184 -4.13 21.06 3.64
C VAL A 184 -4.08 20.58 5.08
N THR A 185 -4.51 21.40 6.04
CA THR A 185 -4.54 21.05 7.47
C THR A 185 -5.33 19.76 7.73
N LEU A 186 -6.44 19.56 7.02
CA LEU A 186 -7.31 18.40 7.20
C LEU A 186 -6.98 17.21 6.28
N THR A 187 -6.06 17.33 5.32
CA THR A 187 -5.75 16.27 4.34
C THR A 187 -5.48 14.92 5.01
N ASN A 188 -4.62 14.89 6.05
CA ASN A 188 -4.30 13.63 6.74
C ASN A 188 -5.48 13.11 7.57
N GLN A 189 -6.29 13.99 8.15
CA GLN A 189 -7.51 13.58 8.85
C GLN A 189 -8.54 12.97 7.89
N ILE A 190 -8.67 13.53 6.69
CA ILE A 190 -9.53 13.02 5.63
C ILE A 190 -9.01 11.68 5.13
N HIS A 191 -7.71 11.57 4.88
CA HIS A 191 -7.03 10.32 4.53
C HIS A 191 -7.27 9.25 5.61
N LYS A 192 -7.11 9.58 6.89
CA LYS A 192 -7.45 8.69 8.02
C LYS A 192 -8.90 8.20 7.97
N TRP A 193 -9.86 9.09 7.72
CA TRP A 193 -11.27 8.72 7.57
C TRP A 193 -11.53 7.83 6.34
N SER A 194 -10.70 7.90 5.30
CA SER A 194 -10.79 6.99 4.16
C SER A 194 -10.40 5.54 4.51
N HIS A 195 -9.66 5.35 5.61
CA HIS A 195 -9.30 4.04 6.18
C HIS A 195 -10.18 3.60 7.36
N THR A 196 -11.05 4.47 7.89
CA THR A 196 -11.93 4.14 9.02
C THR A 196 -13.27 3.61 8.52
N TYR A 197 -13.53 2.31 8.69
CA TYR A 197 -14.75 1.68 8.18
C TYR A 197 -15.93 1.72 9.15
N PHE A 198 -15.66 1.82 10.45
CA PHE A 198 -16.66 1.78 11.52
C PHE A 198 -16.53 2.99 12.44
N GLY A 199 -17.64 3.47 13.01
CA GLY A 199 -17.63 4.52 14.03
C GLY A 199 -17.38 5.94 13.52
N LEU A 200 -17.39 6.18 12.19
CA LEU A 200 -17.29 7.55 11.67
C LEU A 200 -18.56 8.37 11.96
N PRO A 201 -18.42 9.66 12.30
CA PRO A 201 -19.55 10.56 12.42
C PRO A 201 -20.36 10.66 11.13
N ARG A 202 -21.69 10.79 11.23
CA ARG A 202 -22.59 10.86 10.06
C ARG A 202 -22.27 12.01 9.09
N TRP A 203 -21.76 13.13 9.59
CA TRP A 203 -21.39 14.24 8.75
C TRP A 203 -20.14 13.92 7.90
N VAL A 204 -19.19 13.15 8.43
CA VAL A 204 -18.01 12.69 7.66
C VAL A 204 -18.46 11.76 6.54
N THR A 205 -19.32 10.79 6.87
CA THR A 205 -19.82 9.83 5.87
C THR A 205 -20.63 10.55 4.79
N PHE A 206 -21.46 11.52 5.16
CA PHE A 206 -22.18 12.37 4.20
C PHE A 206 -21.23 13.10 3.26
N LEU A 207 -20.18 13.75 3.77
CA LEU A 207 -19.20 14.44 2.92
C LEU A 207 -18.44 13.47 2.00
N GLN A 208 -18.13 12.25 2.46
CA GLN A 208 -17.53 11.20 1.64
C GLN A 208 -18.50 10.72 0.54
N ASP A 209 -19.77 10.50 0.88
CA ASP A 209 -20.79 10.03 -0.08
C ASP A 209 -21.06 11.08 -1.17
N CYS A 210 -21.07 12.37 -0.78
CA CYS A 210 -21.16 13.50 -1.70
C CYS A 210 -19.86 13.80 -2.45
N HIS A 211 -18.78 13.04 -2.22
CA HIS A 211 -17.46 13.27 -2.83
C HIS A 211 -16.91 14.69 -2.57
N ILE A 212 -17.25 15.32 -1.45
CA ILE A 212 -16.68 16.60 -1.03
C ILE A 212 -15.30 16.38 -0.41
N ILE A 213 -15.12 15.27 0.30
CA ILE A 213 -13.85 14.80 0.86
C ILE A 213 -13.60 13.35 0.41
N LEU A 214 -12.35 12.88 0.51
CA LEU A 214 -11.92 11.60 -0.05
C LEU A 214 -12.80 10.40 0.39
N PRO A 215 -13.51 9.73 -0.53
CA PRO A 215 -14.28 8.53 -0.22
C PRO A 215 -13.40 7.30 0.00
N ARG A 216 -13.80 6.40 0.91
CA ARG A 216 -13.09 5.14 1.22
C ARG A 216 -12.90 4.26 -0.01
N LYS A 217 -13.97 4.09 -0.80
CA LYS A 217 -13.94 3.27 -2.03
C LYS A 217 -12.99 3.83 -3.08
N HIS A 218 -12.90 5.16 -3.16
CA HIS A 218 -12.00 5.85 -4.07
C HIS A 218 -10.55 5.63 -3.65
N HIS A 219 -10.23 5.89 -2.38
CA HIS A 219 -8.86 5.75 -1.89
C HIS A 219 -8.36 4.30 -1.91
N ARG A 220 -9.25 3.31 -1.74
CA ARG A 220 -8.90 1.89 -1.86
C ARG A 220 -8.27 1.54 -3.21
N VAL A 221 -8.55 2.28 -4.29
CA VAL A 221 -7.93 2.04 -5.61
C VAL A 221 -6.41 2.21 -5.53
N HIS A 222 -5.92 3.21 -4.80
CA HIS A 222 -4.49 3.43 -4.57
C HIS A 222 -3.85 2.28 -3.77
N HIS A 223 -4.57 1.68 -2.82
CA HIS A 223 -4.12 0.51 -2.03
C HIS A 223 -4.12 -0.82 -2.80
N VAL A 224 -4.50 -0.81 -4.08
CA VAL A 224 -4.36 -2.00 -4.91
C VAL A 224 -2.93 -2.03 -5.46
N SER A 225 -2.19 -3.10 -5.12
CA SER A 225 -0.88 -3.38 -5.74
C SER A 225 -0.97 -3.25 -7.26
N PRO A 226 -0.09 -2.43 -7.89
CA PRO A 226 1.23 -2.02 -7.39
C PRO A 226 1.34 -0.61 -6.74
N HIS A 227 0.23 0.01 -6.29
CA HIS A 227 0.23 1.32 -5.62
C HIS A 227 0.76 2.49 -6.48
N GLU A 228 0.49 2.47 -7.78
CA GLU A 228 1.05 3.42 -8.76
C GLU A 228 0.08 4.52 -9.21
N THR A 229 -1.09 4.62 -8.58
CA THR A 229 -2.16 5.51 -9.04
C THR A 229 -2.94 6.13 -7.87
N TYR A 230 -3.75 7.14 -8.19
CA TYR A 230 -4.73 7.79 -7.30
C TYR A 230 -4.11 8.37 -6.01
N PHE A 231 -3.00 9.10 -6.16
CA PHE A 231 -2.24 9.66 -5.04
C PHE A 231 -2.92 10.83 -4.30
N CYS A 232 -3.89 11.54 -4.91
CA CYS A 232 -4.54 12.68 -4.27
C CYS A 232 -5.46 12.20 -3.14
N ILE A 233 -5.18 12.65 -1.91
CA ILE A 233 -5.81 12.14 -0.68
C ILE A 233 -6.66 13.18 0.07
N THR A 234 -6.88 14.36 -0.52
CA THR A 234 -7.69 15.40 0.10
C THR A 234 -9.16 15.25 -0.30
N THR A 235 -9.47 15.36 -1.59
CA THR A 235 -10.82 15.12 -2.13
C THR A 235 -10.82 13.96 -3.13
N GLY A 236 -9.68 13.70 -3.78
CA GLY A 236 -9.54 12.73 -4.87
C GLY A 236 -10.12 13.23 -6.19
N TRP A 237 -10.50 14.50 -6.30
CA TRP A 237 -11.07 15.07 -7.52
C TRP A 237 -10.12 14.98 -8.72
N LEU A 238 -8.82 15.12 -8.46
CA LEU A 238 -7.81 15.12 -9.52
C LEU A 238 -7.30 13.73 -9.88
N ASN A 239 -7.63 12.69 -9.11
CA ASN A 239 -7.15 11.33 -9.38
C ASN A 239 -7.57 10.81 -10.76
N TYR A 240 -8.86 10.92 -11.11
CA TYR A 240 -9.33 10.45 -12.41
C TYR A 240 -8.74 11.24 -13.60
N PRO A 241 -8.73 12.60 -13.60
CA PRO A 241 -8.07 13.37 -14.64
C PRO A 241 -6.57 13.04 -14.77
N LEU A 242 -5.82 12.97 -13.67
CA LEU A 242 -4.38 12.72 -13.69
C LEU A 242 -4.06 11.30 -14.18
N GLU A 243 -4.85 10.31 -13.79
CA GLU A 243 -4.72 8.94 -14.29
C GLU A 243 -4.98 8.87 -15.79
N LYS A 244 -6.05 9.53 -16.29
CA LYS A 244 -6.36 9.55 -17.72
C LYS A 244 -5.24 10.20 -18.55
N LEU A 245 -4.55 11.19 -17.98
CA LEU A 245 -3.39 11.83 -18.60
C LEU A 245 -2.10 10.99 -18.46
N GLY A 246 -2.10 9.94 -17.65
CA GLY A 246 -0.90 9.19 -17.28
C GLY A 246 0.12 10.05 -16.54
N PHE A 247 -0.32 11.09 -15.83
CA PHE A 247 0.54 12.15 -15.30
C PHE A 247 1.70 11.61 -14.47
N TRP A 248 1.40 10.77 -13.47
CA TRP A 248 2.41 10.20 -12.56
C TRP A 248 3.39 9.29 -13.28
N ARG A 249 2.87 8.34 -14.09
CA ARG A 249 3.70 7.43 -14.89
C ARG A 249 4.63 8.18 -15.84
N ASN A 250 4.12 9.16 -16.57
CA ASN A 250 4.92 9.93 -17.51
C ASN A 250 6.01 10.74 -16.80
N LEU A 251 5.73 11.24 -15.59
CA LEU A 251 6.71 11.94 -14.78
C LEU A 251 7.78 10.99 -14.22
N GLU A 252 7.39 9.78 -13.84
CA GLU A 252 8.33 8.72 -13.44
C GLU A 252 9.24 8.30 -14.59
N ASP A 253 8.68 8.06 -15.77
CA ASP A 253 9.44 7.72 -16.98
C ASP A 253 10.43 8.84 -17.34
N LEU A 254 10.01 10.10 -17.22
CA LEU A 254 10.87 11.26 -17.43
C LEU A 254 12.02 11.29 -16.41
N ILE A 255 11.73 11.20 -15.10
CA ILE A 255 12.75 11.22 -14.05
C ILE A 255 13.73 10.06 -14.25
N GLN A 256 13.22 8.84 -14.44
CA GLN A 256 14.05 7.67 -14.69
C GLN A 256 14.93 7.84 -15.93
N SER A 257 14.42 8.45 -17.01
CA SER A 257 15.22 8.72 -18.22
C SER A 257 16.34 9.74 -18.00
N LEU A 258 16.14 10.69 -17.08
CA LEU A 258 17.10 11.77 -16.79
C LEU A 258 18.11 11.37 -15.72
N THR A 259 17.71 10.58 -14.72
CA THR A 259 18.53 10.26 -13.54
C THR A 259 19.00 8.81 -13.51
N GLY A 260 18.33 7.90 -14.19
CA GLY A 260 18.54 6.45 -14.08
C GLY A 260 17.89 5.82 -12.84
N GLU A 261 17.33 6.62 -11.93
CA GLU A 261 16.69 6.13 -10.70
C GLU A 261 15.37 5.43 -11.00
N LYS A 262 15.16 4.26 -10.39
CA LYS A 262 13.93 3.48 -10.58
C LYS A 262 12.88 3.88 -9.55
N PRO A 263 11.62 4.13 -9.96
CA PRO A 263 10.54 4.43 -9.03
C PRO A 263 10.30 3.27 -8.06
N ARG A 264 9.96 3.58 -6.81
CA ARG A 264 9.58 2.65 -5.73
C ARG A 264 10.65 1.57 -5.43
N SER A 265 11.92 1.91 -5.60
CA SER A 265 13.04 0.99 -5.34
C SER A 265 13.13 0.56 -3.86
N ASP A 266 12.78 1.45 -2.91
CA ASP A 266 12.87 1.21 -1.46
C ASP A 266 11.68 0.42 -0.88
N ASP A 267 10.46 0.62 -1.38
CA ASP A 267 9.25 -0.13 -0.94
C ASP A 267 9.46 -1.65 -1.05
N LEU A 268 10.16 -2.08 -2.10
CA LEU A 268 10.46 -3.47 -2.37
C LEU A 268 11.44 -4.07 -1.35
N ARG A 269 12.31 -3.25 -0.74
CA ARG A 269 13.25 -3.70 0.30
C ARG A 269 12.52 -4.11 1.58
N TRP A 270 11.45 -3.39 1.93
CA TRP A 270 10.65 -3.65 3.13
C TRP A 270 9.59 -4.73 2.92
N ALA A 271 8.94 -4.77 1.75
CA ALA A 271 7.96 -5.81 1.39
C ALA A 271 8.60 -7.21 1.22
N GLN A 272 9.90 -7.29 0.88
CA GLN A 272 10.60 -8.55 0.64
C GLN A 272 11.16 -9.23 1.89
N LYS A 273 11.03 -8.62 3.08
CA LYS A 273 11.58 -9.16 4.33
C LYS A 273 11.00 -10.55 4.71
N THR A 274 9.95 -11.01 4.04
CA THR A 274 9.31 -12.34 4.25
C THR A 274 9.53 -13.38 3.14
N ASN A 275 10.03 -13.03 1.95
CA ASN A 275 10.12 -13.97 0.81
C ASN A 275 11.57 -14.23 0.38
N SER A 276 12.23 -15.22 0.99
CA SER A 276 13.60 -15.59 0.63
C SER A 276 13.67 -16.19 -0.79
N LEU A 277 14.30 -15.49 -1.73
CA LEU A 277 14.60 -16.01 -3.07
C LEU A 277 15.42 -17.31 -3.01
N VAL A 278 16.27 -17.46 -1.99
CA VAL A 278 17.03 -18.69 -1.74
C VAL A 278 16.09 -19.86 -1.44
N PHE A 279 15.06 -19.65 -0.62
CA PHE A 279 14.06 -20.67 -0.32
C PHE A 279 13.30 -21.10 -1.57
N LEU A 280 12.86 -20.15 -2.41
CA LEU A 280 12.21 -20.47 -3.69
C LEU A 280 13.14 -21.22 -4.65
N GLY A 281 14.43 -20.87 -4.66
CA GLY A 281 15.47 -21.58 -5.42
C GLY A 281 15.60 -23.04 -4.96
N VAL A 282 15.64 -23.29 -3.65
CA VAL A 282 15.69 -24.65 -3.09
C VAL A 282 14.44 -25.46 -3.46
N LEU A 283 13.24 -24.88 -3.34
CA LEU A 283 12.00 -25.57 -3.74
C LEU A 283 11.97 -25.88 -5.24
N CYS A 284 12.48 -24.99 -6.09
CA CYS A 284 12.59 -25.19 -7.52
C CYS A 284 13.54 -26.36 -7.86
N LEU A 285 14.69 -26.43 -7.18
CA LEU A 285 15.63 -27.54 -7.32
C LEU A 285 15.01 -28.87 -6.88
N LEU A 286 14.36 -28.91 -5.71
CA LEU A 286 13.68 -30.11 -5.21
C LEU A 286 12.57 -30.56 -6.17
N GLY A 287 11.74 -29.63 -6.65
CA GLY A 287 10.73 -29.93 -7.66
C GLY A 287 11.35 -30.49 -8.95
N SER A 288 12.47 -29.94 -9.39
CA SER A 288 13.18 -30.43 -10.59
C SER A 288 13.74 -31.84 -10.42
N VAL A 289 14.17 -32.22 -9.20
CA VAL A 289 14.61 -33.59 -8.89
C VAL A 289 13.46 -34.59 -9.06
N PHE A 290 12.27 -34.30 -8.51
CA PHE A 290 11.09 -35.14 -8.71
C PHE A 290 10.67 -35.21 -10.18
N GLY A 291 10.76 -34.08 -10.92
CA GLY A 291 10.50 -34.04 -12.35
C GLY A 291 11.46 -34.91 -13.16
N GLY A 292 12.75 -34.87 -12.81
CA GLY A 292 13.78 -35.72 -13.41
C GLY A 292 13.54 -37.20 -13.12
N TYR A 293 13.17 -37.55 -11.90
CA TYR A 293 12.76 -38.93 -11.56
C TYR A 293 11.56 -39.39 -12.39
N ASN A 294 10.50 -38.59 -12.49
CA ASN A 294 9.31 -38.91 -13.28
C ASN A 294 9.65 -39.10 -14.77
N MET A 295 10.52 -38.23 -15.32
CA MET A 295 10.97 -38.34 -16.71
C MET A 295 11.78 -39.61 -16.95
N SER A 296 12.68 -39.97 -16.03
CA SER A 296 13.44 -41.23 -16.10
C SER A 296 12.53 -42.45 -16.04
N MET A 297 11.53 -42.46 -15.16
CA MET A 297 10.55 -43.56 -15.10
C MET A 297 9.75 -43.66 -16.39
N ALA A 298 9.36 -42.54 -17.00
CA ALA A 298 8.69 -42.53 -18.30
C ALA A 298 9.60 -43.04 -19.43
N ALA A 299 10.89 -42.68 -19.43
CA ALA A 299 11.86 -43.13 -20.43
C ALA A 299 12.22 -44.62 -20.31
N MET A 300 12.15 -45.18 -19.10
CA MET A 300 12.36 -46.62 -18.85
C MET A 300 11.13 -47.48 -19.13
N SER A 301 9.96 -46.86 -19.37
CA SER A 301 8.75 -47.57 -19.77
C SER A 301 9.02 -48.36 -21.07
N PRO A 302 8.59 -49.64 -21.15
CA PRO A 302 7.55 -50.31 -20.36
C PRO A 302 8.00 -50.86 -18.99
N CYS A 303 9.29 -50.76 -18.64
CA CYS A 303 9.89 -51.41 -17.47
C CYS A 303 10.58 -50.43 -16.50
N PRO A 304 9.82 -49.55 -15.83
CA PRO A 304 10.38 -48.62 -14.85
C PRO A 304 10.91 -49.36 -13.61
N LEU A 305 11.77 -48.68 -12.84
CA LEU A 305 12.27 -49.23 -11.58
C LEU A 305 11.12 -49.52 -10.62
N LEU A 306 11.20 -50.65 -9.90
CA LEU A 306 10.21 -51.08 -8.90
C LEU A 306 8.80 -51.33 -9.47
N GLN A 307 8.69 -51.63 -10.76
CA GLN A 307 7.45 -52.08 -11.39
C GLN A 307 6.84 -53.27 -10.64
N ASP A 308 5.50 -53.31 -10.57
CA ASP A 308 4.70 -54.33 -9.87
C ASP A 308 4.97 -54.47 -8.36
N THR A 309 5.56 -53.43 -7.75
CA THR A 309 5.73 -53.37 -6.29
C THR A 309 4.89 -52.23 -5.68
N PRO A 310 4.23 -52.45 -4.53
CA PRO A 310 3.49 -51.39 -3.84
C PRO A 310 4.36 -50.18 -3.46
N LEU A 311 5.66 -50.41 -3.26
CA LEU A 311 6.61 -49.35 -2.97
C LEU A 311 6.85 -48.46 -4.21
N GLY A 312 6.96 -49.06 -5.40
CA GLY A 312 7.07 -48.32 -6.66
C GLY A 312 5.85 -47.43 -6.91
N ASP A 313 4.65 -47.98 -6.72
CA ASP A 313 3.38 -47.25 -6.86
C ASP A 313 3.31 -46.04 -5.92
N ALA A 314 3.68 -46.23 -4.64
CA ALA A 314 3.69 -45.14 -3.67
C ALA A 314 4.71 -44.05 -4.04
N ILE A 315 5.92 -44.43 -4.46
CA ILE A 315 6.99 -43.48 -4.81
C ILE A 315 6.60 -42.65 -6.03
N ILE A 316 6.08 -43.25 -7.10
CA ILE A 316 5.74 -42.52 -8.32
C ILE A 316 4.60 -41.52 -8.08
N VAL A 317 3.57 -41.92 -7.32
CA VAL A 317 2.46 -41.03 -6.95
C VAL A 317 2.95 -39.87 -6.09
N LEU A 318 3.74 -40.15 -5.05
CA LEU A 318 4.32 -39.11 -4.20
C LEU A 318 5.21 -38.16 -5.00
N SER A 319 6.04 -38.69 -5.91
CA SER A 319 6.89 -37.87 -6.77
C SER A 319 6.07 -36.92 -7.65
N TRP A 320 4.98 -37.37 -8.27
CA TRP A 320 4.09 -36.51 -9.04
C TRP A 320 3.39 -35.43 -8.20
N VAL A 321 2.96 -35.79 -6.99
CA VAL A 321 2.35 -34.83 -6.04
C VAL A 321 3.36 -33.77 -5.63
N PHE A 322 4.57 -34.15 -5.23
CA PHE A 322 5.62 -33.20 -4.84
C PHE A 322 6.11 -32.37 -6.03
N PHE A 323 6.35 -32.97 -7.20
CA PHE A 323 6.70 -32.25 -8.42
C PHE A 323 5.68 -31.15 -8.75
N THR A 324 4.40 -31.53 -8.82
CA THR A 324 3.32 -30.60 -9.19
C THR A 324 3.12 -29.54 -8.12
N GLY A 325 3.09 -29.94 -6.85
CA GLY A 325 2.91 -29.02 -5.72
C GLY A 325 4.03 -28.00 -5.59
N LEU A 326 5.30 -28.46 -5.58
CA LEU A 326 6.46 -27.59 -5.42
C LEU A 326 6.60 -26.61 -6.58
N LEU A 327 6.53 -27.07 -7.83
CA LEU A 327 6.69 -26.18 -8.98
C LEU A 327 5.48 -25.26 -9.18
N SER A 328 4.27 -25.68 -8.83
CA SER A 328 3.09 -24.80 -8.84
C SER A 328 3.22 -23.70 -7.78
N TYR A 329 3.68 -24.06 -6.57
CA TYR A 329 3.97 -23.09 -5.51
C TYR A 329 5.03 -22.08 -5.96
N VAL A 330 6.15 -22.55 -6.53
CA VAL A 330 7.21 -21.67 -7.06
C VAL A 330 6.66 -20.74 -8.14
N LYS A 331 5.88 -21.24 -9.12
CA LYS A 331 5.27 -20.42 -10.17
C LYS A 331 4.36 -19.33 -9.60
N VAL A 332 3.49 -19.69 -8.67
CA VAL A 332 2.59 -18.73 -8.01
C VAL A 332 3.41 -17.69 -7.25
N MET A 333 4.45 -18.10 -6.53
CA MET A 333 5.26 -17.18 -5.74
C MET A 333 6.11 -16.24 -6.58
N VAL A 334 6.69 -16.72 -7.68
CA VAL A 334 7.34 -15.85 -8.67
C VAL A 334 6.35 -14.85 -9.25
N GLY A 335 5.12 -15.28 -9.57
CA GLY A 335 4.06 -14.39 -10.03
C GLY A 335 3.67 -13.32 -9.00
N VAL A 336 3.55 -13.70 -7.72
CA VAL A 336 3.29 -12.75 -6.62
C VAL A 336 4.44 -11.75 -6.47
N ILE A 337 5.69 -12.21 -6.47
CA ILE A 337 6.87 -11.34 -6.36
C ILE A 337 6.94 -10.36 -7.54
N LEU A 338 6.68 -10.82 -8.76
CA LEU A 338 6.73 -9.97 -9.95
C LEU A 338 5.53 -9.02 -10.05
N ARG A 339 4.34 -9.44 -9.59
CA ARG A 339 3.19 -8.55 -9.44
C ARG A 339 3.49 -7.38 -8.51
N ASP A 340 4.16 -7.66 -7.39
CA ASP A 340 4.53 -6.64 -6.42
C ASP A 340 5.61 -5.68 -6.96
N ARG A 341 6.29 -6.03 -8.07
CA ARG A 341 7.26 -5.14 -8.75
C ARG A 341 6.59 -4.14 -9.68
N SER A 342 5.72 -4.60 -10.59
CA SER A 342 4.94 -3.75 -11.49
C SER A 342 3.92 -4.57 -12.29
N HIS A 343 2.91 -3.90 -12.86
CA HIS A 343 1.97 -4.55 -13.77
C HIS A 343 2.67 -5.16 -14.99
N SER A 344 3.67 -4.47 -15.56
CA SER A 344 4.45 -4.95 -16.71
C SER A 344 5.27 -6.21 -16.38
N ALA A 345 5.86 -6.28 -15.18
CA ALA A 345 6.64 -7.45 -14.75
C ALA A 345 5.78 -8.72 -14.66
N LEU A 346 4.52 -8.60 -14.21
CA LEU A 346 3.57 -9.72 -14.19
C LEU A 346 3.22 -10.20 -15.61
N VAL A 347 3.05 -9.28 -16.57
CA VAL A 347 2.80 -9.64 -17.97
C VAL A 347 3.98 -10.41 -18.56
N TRP A 348 5.22 -9.95 -18.32
CA TRP A 348 6.43 -10.66 -18.76
C TRP A 348 6.60 -12.02 -18.07
N CYS A 349 6.23 -12.15 -16.80
CA CYS A 349 6.16 -13.44 -16.13
C CYS A 349 5.23 -14.41 -16.86
N GLY A 350 4.03 -13.94 -17.24
CA GLY A 350 3.07 -14.72 -18.02
C GLY A 350 3.63 -15.13 -19.38
N ALA A 351 4.24 -14.20 -20.10
CA ALA A 351 4.89 -14.47 -21.38
C ALA A 351 6.01 -15.53 -21.26
N ALA A 352 6.85 -15.43 -20.22
CA ALA A 352 7.92 -16.40 -19.96
C ALA A 352 7.38 -17.81 -19.64
N VAL A 353 6.30 -17.91 -18.86
CA VAL A 353 5.65 -19.20 -18.58
C VAL A 353 5.11 -19.84 -19.86
N GLN A 354 4.45 -19.06 -20.72
CA GLN A 354 3.93 -19.55 -22.00
C GLN A 354 5.05 -19.97 -22.96
N ALA A 355 6.12 -19.17 -23.04
CA ALA A 355 7.30 -19.53 -23.83
C ALA A 355 7.95 -20.83 -23.35
N GLY A 356 8.03 -21.04 -22.03
CA GLY A 356 8.51 -22.30 -21.44
C GLY A 356 7.64 -23.50 -21.80
N SER A 357 6.30 -23.36 -21.73
CA SER A 357 5.37 -24.40 -22.17
C SER A 357 5.47 -24.71 -23.65
N LEU A 358 5.61 -23.68 -24.50
CA LEU A 358 5.83 -23.84 -25.94
C LEU A 358 7.13 -24.60 -26.20
N LEU A 359 8.24 -24.17 -25.60
CA LEU A 359 9.53 -24.84 -25.73
C LEU A 359 9.45 -26.32 -25.31
N GLY A 360 8.82 -26.60 -24.16
CA GLY A 360 8.59 -27.97 -23.70
C GLY A 360 7.80 -28.80 -24.71
N SER A 361 6.74 -28.24 -25.31
CA SER A 361 5.93 -28.93 -26.32
C SER A 361 6.70 -29.20 -27.62
N VAL A 362 7.48 -28.22 -28.10
CA VAL A 362 8.30 -28.34 -29.31
C VAL A 362 9.40 -29.40 -29.15
N ILE A 363 9.94 -29.55 -27.93
CA ILE A 363 10.93 -30.59 -27.62
C ILE A 363 10.26 -31.96 -27.47
N MET A 364 9.17 -32.05 -26.69
CA MET A 364 8.53 -33.34 -26.41
C MET A 364 7.79 -33.93 -27.60
N PHE A 365 7.25 -33.09 -28.50
CA PHE A 365 6.46 -33.58 -29.63
C PHE A 365 7.25 -34.51 -30.58
N PRO A 366 8.45 -34.16 -31.08
CA PRO A 366 9.28 -35.08 -31.86
C PRO A 366 9.72 -36.31 -31.07
N LEU A 367 10.10 -36.15 -29.79
CA LEU A 367 10.54 -37.27 -28.96
C LEU A 367 9.45 -38.34 -28.81
N VAL A 368 8.20 -37.92 -28.65
CA VAL A 368 7.05 -38.82 -28.51
C VAL A 368 6.57 -39.35 -29.86
N ASN A 369 6.39 -38.48 -30.86
CA ASN A 369 5.64 -38.82 -32.08
C ASN A 369 6.50 -39.19 -33.29
N ILE A 370 7.78 -38.80 -33.31
CA ILE A 370 8.68 -39.06 -34.43
C ILE A 370 9.71 -40.11 -34.03
N TYR A 371 10.39 -39.89 -32.91
CA TYR A 371 11.43 -40.81 -32.42
C TYR A 371 10.88 -41.95 -31.58
N HIS A 372 9.61 -41.87 -31.15
CA HIS A 372 8.96 -42.87 -30.30
C HIS A 372 9.81 -43.28 -29.09
N PHE A 373 10.47 -42.29 -28.48
CA PHE A 373 11.41 -42.49 -27.37
C PHE A 373 10.70 -43.00 -26.10
N PHE A 374 9.43 -42.66 -25.94
CA PHE A 374 8.60 -43.11 -24.83
C PHE A 374 7.64 -44.19 -25.33
N GLN A 375 7.66 -45.36 -24.68
CA GLN A 375 6.76 -46.47 -24.97
C GLN A 375 5.74 -46.60 -23.85
N SER A 376 4.46 -46.76 -24.18
CA SER A 376 3.44 -47.04 -23.17
C SER A 376 3.56 -48.49 -22.67
N GLY A 377 3.50 -48.70 -21.35
CA GLY A 377 3.39 -50.05 -20.78
C GLY A 377 2.10 -50.75 -21.21
N ASP A 378 2.16 -52.07 -21.42
CA ASP A 378 1.00 -52.90 -21.70
C ASP A 378 0.37 -53.35 -20.37
N ALA A 379 -0.85 -52.88 -20.10
CA ALA A 379 -1.58 -53.24 -18.88
C ALA A 379 -1.89 -54.75 -18.79
N CYS A 380 -1.86 -55.47 -19.92
CA CYS A 380 -2.11 -56.90 -20.01
C CYS A 380 -0.82 -57.74 -20.02
N ASN A 381 0.36 -57.13 -20.14
CA ASN A 381 1.63 -57.83 -20.22
C ASN A 381 2.66 -57.21 -19.27
N THR A 382 2.86 -57.87 -18.13
CA THR A 382 3.80 -57.45 -17.07
C THR A 382 5.22 -57.99 -17.29
N ILE A 383 5.50 -58.63 -18.43
CA ILE A 383 6.80 -59.25 -18.69
C ILE A 383 7.71 -58.24 -19.38
N CYS A 384 8.77 -57.84 -18.67
CA CYS A 384 9.82 -57.01 -19.24
C CYS A 384 10.68 -57.78 -20.26
N PRO A 385 10.89 -57.23 -21.48
CA PRO A 385 11.83 -57.82 -22.41
C PRO A 385 13.25 -57.75 -21.82
N LEU A 386 13.96 -58.88 -21.85
CA LEU A 386 15.33 -59.05 -21.35
C LEU A 386 16.35 -58.19 -22.11
#